data_AF-A0A521VYH3-F1
#
_entry.id   AF-A0A521VYH3-F1
#
_cell.length_a   1.000
_cell.length_b   1.000
_cell.length_c   1.000
_cell.angle_alpha   90.00
_cell.angle_beta   90.00
_cell.angle_gamma   90.00
#
_symmetry.space_group_name_H-M   'P 1'
#
loop_
_entity.id
_entity.type
_entity.pdbx_description
1 polymer ?
#
loop_
_entity_poly.entity_id
_entity_poly.type
_entity_poly.pdbx_seq_one_letter_code
_entity_poly.pdbx_strand_id
1 'polypeptide(L)'
;MENQSPDFAEFPPVTKAEWLAKISEDLKGEAIEDLNWRIGHLEISPFHHAGELAELPNPLSVSAGWEIGEDIDAADVFHANEMALHALQNGVEAPRFLLYEVLEKHRMAALLEGVDLSIVSVHFLEQNKNAPPLPLLHHYTDVANERGLGSRELRGSVNWLHDEAAVKANALELVEFAIQKLPNFEVLPVNAGHYYGGEAGVVNELAATIAGGEKWLAQLSDKGIGAATTNRHLFFSIAVGKNYFLEIAKIRALKLLWAHVLKGWNCEFVMPPVEARFASAEQSDDPATNMIHATTQAMSAIIGGAGRLTVSPPDSSPAKAGFSRRIARNVQHILKMESHLDRVADPAAGSYFIENLTNKLAAAAWAAFQKMA
;
A
#
# COMPACT_ATOMS: atom_id res chain seq x y z
N MET A 1 6.92 17.19 -41.07
CA MET A 1 7.66 15.96 -41.44
C MET A 1 6.86 14.82 -40.85
N GLU A 2 6.22 14.01 -41.70
CA GLU A 2 5.60 12.77 -41.26
C GLU A 2 6.70 11.89 -40.68
N ASN A 3 6.62 11.63 -39.38
CA ASN A 3 7.55 10.76 -38.68
C ASN A 3 7.19 9.33 -39.10
N GLN A 4 7.70 8.88 -40.24
CA GLN A 4 7.70 7.45 -40.57
C GLN A 4 8.63 6.78 -39.55
N SER A 5 8.03 6.26 -38.47
CA SER A 5 8.76 5.39 -37.54
C SER A 5 9.45 4.30 -38.36
N PRO A 6 10.72 3.96 -38.07
CA PRO A 6 11.32 2.75 -38.60
C PRO A 6 10.63 1.58 -37.90
N ASP A 7 9.45 1.22 -38.40
CA ASP A 7 8.68 0.10 -37.90
C ASP A 7 9.32 -1.16 -38.45
N PHE A 8 9.45 -2.21 -37.62
CA PHE A 8 10.01 -3.50 -38.02
C PHE A 8 9.08 -4.27 -38.99
N ALA A 9 8.20 -3.57 -39.70
CA ALA A 9 7.22 -4.09 -40.65
C ALA A 9 7.86 -4.86 -41.82
N GLU A 10 9.15 -4.64 -42.08
CA GLU A 10 9.94 -5.41 -43.07
C GLU A 10 10.24 -6.84 -42.61
N PHE A 11 10.12 -7.13 -41.31
CA PHE A 11 10.35 -8.45 -40.74
C PHE A 11 9.02 -9.07 -40.29
N PRO A 12 8.77 -10.36 -40.57
CA PRO A 12 7.59 -11.03 -40.04
C PRO A 12 7.66 -11.06 -38.50
N PRO A 13 6.52 -10.99 -37.80
CA PRO A 13 6.49 -11.13 -36.34
C PRO A 13 7.02 -12.51 -35.95
N VAL A 14 7.96 -12.53 -35.00
CA VAL A 14 8.52 -13.77 -34.48
C VAL A 14 7.57 -14.37 -33.45
N THR A 15 7.23 -15.63 -33.62
CA THR A 15 6.34 -16.35 -32.72
C THR A 15 7.05 -16.75 -31.42
N LYS A 16 6.26 -17.05 -30.38
CA LYS A 16 6.80 -17.61 -29.12
C LYS A 16 7.61 -18.89 -29.37
N ALA A 17 7.15 -19.74 -30.30
CA ALA A 17 7.80 -21.01 -30.61
C ALA A 17 9.19 -20.81 -31.24
N GLU A 18 9.33 -19.84 -32.15
CA GLU A 18 10.63 -19.50 -32.76
C GLU A 18 11.60 -18.94 -31.72
N TRP A 19 11.12 -18.07 -30.81
CA TRP A 19 11.95 -17.60 -29.69
C TRP A 19 12.40 -18.73 -28.77
N LEU A 20 11.49 -19.65 -28.41
CA LEU A 20 11.83 -20.81 -27.58
C LEU A 20 12.82 -21.75 -28.27
N ALA A 21 12.69 -21.95 -29.58
CA ALA A 21 13.65 -22.72 -30.37
C ALA A 21 15.04 -22.08 -30.30
N LYS A 22 15.12 -20.75 -30.43
CA LYS A 22 16.38 -20.03 -30.32
C LYS A 22 17.00 -20.11 -28.92
N ILE A 23 16.18 -19.93 -27.87
CA ILE A 23 16.63 -20.07 -26.48
C ILE A 23 17.17 -21.48 -26.24
N SER A 24 16.46 -22.51 -26.71
CA SER A 24 16.90 -23.90 -26.57
C SER A 24 18.24 -24.18 -27.26
N GLU A 25 18.47 -23.60 -28.45
CA GLU A 25 19.76 -23.66 -29.12
C GLU A 25 20.87 -23.02 -28.28
N ASP A 26 20.61 -21.83 -27.73
CA ASP A 26 21.59 -21.07 -26.94
C ASP A 26 21.90 -21.72 -25.58
N LEU A 27 20.96 -22.47 -25.01
CA LEU A 27 21.12 -23.25 -23.77
C LEU A 27 21.92 -24.54 -23.96
N LYS A 28 22.28 -24.93 -25.19
CA LYS A 28 23.18 -26.07 -25.49
C LYS A 28 22.78 -27.39 -24.81
N GLY A 29 21.48 -27.63 -24.68
CA GLY A 29 20.92 -28.86 -24.10
C GLY A 29 20.46 -28.75 -22.64
N GLU A 30 20.64 -27.60 -21.98
CA GLU A 30 19.99 -27.31 -20.70
C GLU A 30 18.51 -26.95 -20.90
N ALA A 31 17.67 -27.29 -19.92
CA ALA A 31 16.23 -27.00 -19.98
C ALA A 31 15.96 -25.55 -19.57
N ILE A 32 15.09 -24.84 -20.29
CA ILE A 32 14.73 -23.46 -19.93
C ILE A 32 14.08 -23.38 -18.53
N GLU A 33 13.42 -24.46 -18.12
CA GLU A 33 12.78 -24.62 -16.82
C GLU A 33 13.79 -24.60 -15.66
N ASP A 34 15.06 -24.91 -15.90
CA ASP A 34 16.12 -24.81 -14.89
C ASP A 34 16.39 -23.35 -14.49
N LEU A 35 16.03 -22.41 -15.38
CA LEU A 35 16.13 -20.97 -15.16
C LEU A 35 14.85 -20.35 -14.58
N ASN A 36 13.82 -21.16 -14.27
CA ASN A 36 12.60 -20.66 -13.66
C ASN A 36 12.91 -20.01 -12.30
N TRP A 37 12.39 -18.79 -12.10
CA TRP A 37 12.41 -18.15 -10.81
C TRP A 37 11.36 -18.81 -9.90
N ARG A 38 11.81 -19.34 -8.76
CA ARG A 38 10.98 -20.06 -7.79
C ARG A 38 10.60 -19.16 -6.63
N ILE A 39 9.29 -18.94 -6.45
CA ILE A 39 8.71 -18.08 -5.42
C ILE A 39 7.84 -18.96 -4.53
N GLY A 40 8.42 -19.49 -3.45
CA GLY A 40 7.77 -20.52 -2.66
C GLY A 40 7.46 -21.75 -3.51
N HIS A 41 6.18 -21.99 -3.81
CA HIS A 41 5.73 -23.10 -4.65
C HIS A 41 5.39 -22.68 -6.10
N LEU A 42 5.54 -21.40 -6.43
CA LEU A 42 5.29 -20.89 -7.78
C LEU A 42 6.56 -20.97 -8.61
N GLU A 43 6.41 -21.32 -9.88
CA GLU A 43 7.47 -21.24 -10.88
C GLU A 43 7.12 -20.19 -11.94
N ILE A 44 8.03 -19.24 -12.13
CA ILE A 44 7.90 -18.15 -13.08
C ILE A 44 8.94 -18.35 -14.19
N SER A 45 8.48 -18.36 -15.44
CA SER A 45 9.36 -18.57 -16.58
C SER A 45 10.32 -17.38 -16.73
N PRO A 46 11.57 -17.59 -17.16
CA PRO A 46 12.47 -16.48 -17.47
C PRO A 46 12.08 -15.74 -18.76
N PHE A 47 11.13 -16.27 -19.54
CA PHE A 47 10.73 -15.74 -20.84
C PHE A 47 9.22 -15.57 -20.95
N HIS A 48 8.79 -14.39 -21.38
CA HIS A 48 7.39 -14.03 -21.54
C HIS A 48 7.16 -13.41 -22.92
N HIS A 49 5.98 -13.65 -23.49
CA HIS A 49 5.68 -13.27 -24.88
C HIS A 49 4.24 -12.77 -25.01
N ALA A 50 3.99 -11.89 -25.98
CA ALA A 50 2.67 -11.30 -26.24
C ALA A 50 1.55 -12.36 -26.36
N GLY A 51 1.85 -13.47 -27.05
CA GLY A 51 0.92 -14.60 -27.22
C GLY A 51 0.55 -15.36 -25.93
N GLU A 52 1.12 -15.02 -24.77
CA GLU A 52 0.65 -15.52 -23.47
C GLU A 52 -0.55 -14.74 -22.92
N LEU A 53 -0.80 -13.54 -23.45
CA LEU A 53 -1.94 -12.71 -23.12
C LEU A 53 -2.94 -12.81 -24.27
N ALA A 54 -4.17 -13.23 -23.97
CA ALA A 54 -5.24 -13.27 -24.97
C ALA A 54 -5.60 -11.84 -25.42
N GLU A 55 -5.64 -10.90 -24.47
CA GLU A 55 -5.84 -9.47 -24.67
C GLU A 55 -4.97 -8.71 -23.67
N LEU A 56 -4.58 -7.48 -24.00
CA LEU A 56 -3.88 -6.60 -23.06
C LEU A 56 -4.89 -6.15 -21.99
N PRO A 57 -4.62 -6.40 -20.70
CA PRO A 57 -5.53 -6.03 -19.63
C PRO A 57 -5.60 -4.51 -19.48
N ASN A 58 -6.75 -4.02 -19.03
CA ASN A 58 -6.88 -2.62 -18.63
C ASN A 58 -6.00 -2.34 -17.39
N PRO A 59 -5.48 -1.11 -17.25
CA PRO A 59 -4.82 -0.65 -16.04
C PRO A 59 -5.64 -0.97 -14.78
N LEU A 60 -5.00 -1.58 -13.78
CA LEU A 60 -5.64 -1.89 -12.49
C LEU A 60 -5.73 -0.68 -11.57
N SER A 61 -4.97 0.37 -11.87
CA SER A 61 -5.05 1.67 -11.22
C SER A 61 -5.61 2.68 -12.21
N VAL A 62 -6.63 3.43 -11.79
CA VAL A 62 -7.28 4.45 -12.63
C VAL A 62 -6.71 5.85 -12.41
N SER A 63 -5.97 6.05 -11.33
CA SER A 63 -5.27 7.30 -11.02
C SER A 63 -3.79 7.05 -10.80
N ALA A 64 -2.98 8.00 -11.23
CA ALA A 64 -1.55 8.04 -10.95
C ALA A 64 -1.28 8.88 -9.70
N GLY A 65 -0.09 8.72 -9.12
CA GLY A 65 0.34 9.46 -7.94
C GLY A 65 -0.01 8.78 -6.61
N TRP A 66 0.55 9.34 -5.55
CA TRP A 66 0.42 8.89 -4.16
C TRP A 66 0.61 10.08 -3.22
N GLU A 67 0.13 9.95 -1.98
CA GLU A 67 0.45 10.89 -0.91
C GLU A 67 1.82 10.56 -0.30
N ILE A 68 2.69 11.57 -0.21
CA ILE A 68 4.01 11.47 0.44
C ILE A 68 3.80 11.42 1.94
N GLY A 69 4.03 10.25 2.54
CA GLY A 69 3.90 10.02 3.97
C GLY A 69 5.23 10.09 4.72
N GLU A 70 5.15 10.50 5.99
CA GLU A 70 6.25 10.42 6.96
C GLU A 70 5.69 10.00 8.34
N ASP A 71 6.38 9.06 9.00
CA ASP A 71 6.05 8.65 10.36
C ASP A 71 6.64 9.64 11.38
N ILE A 72 5.80 10.13 12.28
CA ILE A 72 6.12 11.11 13.31
C ILE A 72 5.93 10.45 14.67
N ASP A 73 7.03 10.31 15.42
CA ASP A 73 6.97 9.77 16.76
C ASP A 73 6.29 10.78 17.70
N ALA A 74 5.19 10.39 18.34
CA ALA A 74 4.40 11.26 19.21
C ALA A 74 4.57 10.96 20.71
N ALA A 75 5.70 10.40 21.13
CA ALA A 75 6.03 10.25 22.55
C ALA A 75 6.03 11.61 23.29
N ASP A 76 6.57 12.66 22.65
CA ASP A 76 6.42 14.06 23.05
C ASP A 76 5.57 14.79 22.02
N VAL A 77 4.39 15.27 22.43
CA VAL A 77 3.41 15.88 21.51
C VAL A 77 3.84 17.24 20.99
N PHE A 78 4.64 18.00 21.74
CA PHE A 78 5.13 19.31 21.30
C PHE A 78 6.24 19.12 20.28
N HIS A 79 7.18 18.21 20.56
CA HIS A 79 8.22 17.87 19.60
C HIS A 79 7.64 17.26 18.32
N ALA A 80 6.64 16.37 18.45
CA ALA A 80 5.95 15.79 17.31
C ALA A 80 5.23 16.83 16.46
N ASN A 81 4.64 17.86 17.06
CA ASN A 81 4.06 18.98 16.34
C ASN A 81 5.13 19.74 15.52
N GLU A 82 6.26 20.11 16.14
CA GLU A 82 7.36 20.77 15.43
C GLU A 82 7.85 19.93 14.25
N MET A 83 7.99 18.62 14.45
CA MET A 83 8.38 17.69 13.40
C MET A 83 7.33 17.61 12.28
N ALA A 84 6.04 17.60 12.62
CA ALA A 84 4.95 17.59 11.65
C ALA A 84 4.95 18.86 10.80
N LEU A 85 5.03 20.03 11.42
CA LEU A 85 5.08 21.30 10.71
C LEU A 85 6.30 21.38 9.80
N HIS A 86 7.47 20.96 10.28
CA HIS A 86 8.67 20.88 9.46
C HIS A 86 8.49 19.91 8.28
N ALA A 87 7.91 18.73 8.51
CA ALA A 87 7.66 17.74 7.46
C ALA A 87 6.71 18.28 6.38
N LEU A 88 5.60 18.90 6.79
CA LEU A 88 4.60 19.53 5.90
C LEU A 88 5.20 20.67 5.09
N GLN A 89 5.99 21.55 5.71
CA GLN A 89 6.72 22.61 5.00
C GLN A 89 7.73 22.08 3.98
N ASN A 90 8.16 20.82 4.13
CA ASN A 90 9.07 20.12 3.23
C ASN A 90 8.37 19.08 2.33
N GLY A 91 7.07 19.26 2.09
CA GLY A 91 6.32 18.54 1.06
C GLY A 91 5.78 17.16 1.48
N VAL A 92 5.70 16.86 2.78
CA VAL A 92 4.87 15.73 3.25
C VAL A 92 3.40 16.10 3.06
N GLU A 93 2.61 15.14 2.60
CA GLU A 93 1.17 15.29 2.34
C GLU A 93 0.35 14.54 3.40
N ALA A 94 0.87 13.42 3.90
CA ALA A 94 0.18 12.48 4.79
C ALA A 94 1.02 12.14 6.04
N PRO A 95 1.19 13.05 7.01
CA PRO A 95 1.87 12.74 8.26
C PRO A 95 1.12 11.64 9.04
N ARG A 96 1.86 10.65 9.54
CA ARG A 96 1.32 9.62 10.43
C ARG A 96 1.92 9.72 11.83
N PHE A 97 1.08 9.99 12.81
CA PHE A 97 1.48 10.07 14.21
C PHE A 97 1.49 8.69 14.86
N LEU A 98 2.64 8.30 15.41
CA LEU A 98 2.81 7.07 16.17
C LEU A 98 2.47 7.34 17.64
N LEU A 99 1.34 6.82 18.10
CA LEU A 99 0.82 7.04 19.44
C LEU A 99 1.19 5.86 20.34
N TYR A 100 1.64 6.17 21.57
CA TYR A 100 2.04 5.17 22.57
C TYR A 100 1.16 5.19 23.82
N GLU A 101 0.36 6.25 23.98
CA GLU A 101 -0.54 6.48 25.11
C GLU A 101 -1.86 7.04 24.59
N VAL A 102 -2.92 6.91 25.38
CA VAL A 102 -4.22 7.54 25.06
C VAL A 102 -4.03 9.06 24.97
N LEU A 103 -4.32 9.61 23.81
CA LEU A 103 -4.09 11.03 23.51
C LEU A 103 -5.31 11.87 23.90
N GLU A 104 -5.27 12.48 25.08
CA GLU A 104 -6.30 13.41 25.57
C GLU A 104 -6.51 14.63 24.65
N LYS A 105 -7.72 15.20 24.63
CA LYS A 105 -8.10 16.33 23.77
C LYS A 105 -7.11 17.50 23.77
N HIS A 106 -6.63 17.93 24.93
CA HIS A 106 -5.70 19.06 25.01
C HIS A 106 -4.33 18.73 24.40
N ARG A 107 -3.87 17.47 24.49
CA ARG A 107 -2.65 17.00 23.83
C ARG A 107 -2.85 16.84 22.33
N MET A 108 -4.04 16.39 21.89
CA MET A 108 -4.42 16.40 20.47
C MET A 108 -4.39 17.81 19.88
N ALA A 109 -4.92 18.80 20.61
CA ALA A 109 -4.90 20.20 20.18
C ALA A 109 -3.47 20.73 20.00
N ALA A 110 -2.56 20.40 20.93
CA ALA A 110 -1.14 20.74 20.84
C ALA A 110 -0.44 20.00 19.70
N LEU A 111 -0.69 18.70 19.53
CA LEU A 111 -0.10 17.88 18.46
C LEU A 111 -0.43 18.45 17.07
N LEU A 112 -1.63 18.98 16.90
CA LEU A 112 -2.13 19.53 15.63
C LEU A 112 -2.02 21.05 15.53
N GLU A 113 -1.37 21.74 16.46
CA GLU A 113 -1.23 23.20 16.41
C GLU A 113 -0.55 23.64 15.11
N GLY A 114 -1.12 24.62 14.42
CA GLY A 114 -0.61 25.09 13.11
C GLY A 114 -0.81 24.14 11.92
N VAL A 115 -1.28 22.90 12.13
CA VAL A 115 -1.62 21.96 11.04
C VAL A 115 -2.99 22.32 10.46
N ASP A 116 -3.05 22.62 9.17
CA ASP A 116 -4.29 22.89 8.44
C ASP A 116 -4.97 21.57 8.03
N LEU A 117 -5.99 21.17 8.78
CA LEU A 117 -6.72 19.91 8.57
C LEU A 117 -7.67 19.95 7.37
N SER A 118 -7.87 21.10 6.72
CA SER A 118 -8.68 21.20 5.50
C SER A 118 -7.92 20.71 4.26
N ILE A 119 -6.58 20.76 4.31
CA ILE A 119 -5.70 20.39 3.20
C ILE A 119 -4.86 19.14 3.49
N VAL A 120 -4.48 18.89 4.75
CA VAL A 120 -3.63 17.76 5.15
C VAL A 120 -4.48 16.54 5.50
N SER A 121 -4.10 15.36 4.99
CA SER A 121 -4.61 14.08 5.47
C SER A 121 -3.83 13.65 6.72
N VAL A 122 -4.52 13.41 7.84
CA VAL A 122 -3.87 13.11 9.12
C VAL A 122 -4.08 11.64 9.49
N HIS A 123 -2.98 10.93 9.70
CA HIS A 123 -3.01 9.50 9.99
C HIS A 123 -2.50 9.21 11.40
N PHE A 124 -3.04 8.16 12.01
CA PHE A 124 -2.63 7.70 13.33
C PHE A 124 -2.27 6.22 13.30
N LEU A 125 -1.20 5.84 13.99
CA LEU A 125 -0.93 4.46 14.38
C LEU A 125 -1.01 4.37 15.91
N GLU A 126 -2.05 3.71 16.41
CA GLU A 126 -2.21 3.41 17.83
C GLU A 126 -1.40 2.15 18.17
N GLN A 127 -0.24 2.36 18.81
CA GLN A 127 0.63 1.26 19.23
C GLN A 127 0.20 0.66 20.57
N ASN A 128 -0.59 1.38 21.37
CA ASN A 128 -1.15 0.83 22.59
C ASN A 128 -2.34 -0.09 22.24
N LYS A 129 -2.09 -1.40 22.27
CA LYS A 129 -3.08 -2.45 21.96
C LYS A 129 -4.33 -2.43 22.84
N ASN A 130 -4.30 -1.69 23.95
CA ASN A 130 -5.42 -1.57 24.89
C ASN A 130 -6.19 -0.24 24.71
N ALA A 131 -5.71 0.70 23.91
CA ALA A 131 -6.33 2.01 23.74
C ALA A 131 -7.43 1.95 22.66
N PRO A 132 -8.72 2.07 23.01
CA PRO A 132 -9.77 2.04 22.01
C PRO A 132 -9.62 3.23 21.03
N PRO A 133 -9.84 3.04 19.72
CA PRO A 133 -9.63 4.09 18.72
C PRO A 133 -10.71 5.19 18.75
N LEU A 134 -11.88 4.93 19.32
CA LEU A 134 -13.02 5.85 19.26
C LEU A 134 -12.78 7.16 20.06
N PRO A 135 -12.27 7.16 21.30
CA PRO A 135 -11.90 8.38 22.02
C PRO A 135 -10.91 9.27 21.24
N LEU A 136 -9.93 8.68 20.56
CA LEU A 136 -8.98 9.41 19.72
C LEU A 136 -9.70 10.20 18.62
N LEU A 137 -10.65 9.56 17.91
CA LEU A 137 -11.42 10.20 16.86
C LEU A 137 -12.38 11.26 17.40
N HIS A 138 -12.97 11.06 18.59
CA HIS A 138 -13.74 12.10 19.27
C HIS A 138 -12.88 13.35 19.50
N HIS A 139 -11.72 13.18 20.11
CA HIS A 139 -10.80 14.29 20.37
C HIS A 139 -10.33 14.98 19.08
N TYR A 140 -10.03 14.21 18.02
CA TYR A 140 -9.70 14.76 16.71
C TYR A 140 -10.85 15.61 16.14
N THR A 141 -12.08 15.08 16.15
CA THR A 141 -13.25 15.82 15.64
C THR A 141 -13.58 17.05 16.47
N ASP A 142 -13.44 17.00 17.79
CA ASP A 142 -13.67 18.15 18.67
C ASP A 142 -12.69 19.29 18.35
N VAL A 143 -11.40 18.96 18.21
CA VAL A 143 -10.37 19.93 17.83
C VAL A 143 -10.66 20.53 16.45
N ALA A 144 -11.07 19.71 15.48
CA ALA A 144 -11.44 20.19 14.15
C ALA A 144 -12.68 21.11 14.17
N ASN A 145 -13.72 20.74 14.92
CA ASN A 145 -14.94 21.53 15.07
C ASN A 145 -14.65 22.89 15.76
N GLU A 146 -13.78 22.91 16.77
CA GLU A 146 -13.33 24.14 17.44
C GLU A 146 -12.57 25.07 16.48
N ARG A 147 -11.93 24.51 15.45
CA ARG A 147 -11.29 25.25 14.35
C ARG A 147 -12.25 25.61 13.21
N GLY A 148 -13.54 25.30 13.35
CA GLY A 148 -14.58 25.64 12.38
C GLY A 148 -14.62 24.75 11.12
N LEU A 149 -13.97 23.59 11.15
CA LEU A 149 -13.92 22.66 10.01
C LEU A 149 -15.09 21.69 10.01
N GLY A 150 -15.64 21.43 8.83
CA GLY A 150 -16.71 20.46 8.63
C GLY A 150 -16.19 19.02 8.50
N SER A 151 -17.04 18.05 8.85
CA SER A 151 -16.71 16.61 8.81
C SER A 151 -16.20 16.10 7.46
N ARG A 152 -16.65 16.69 6.35
CA ARG A 152 -16.25 16.29 4.99
C ARG A 152 -14.87 16.81 4.58
N GLU A 153 -14.35 17.81 5.28
CA GLU A 153 -13.01 18.37 4.99
C GLU A 153 -11.91 17.47 5.57
N LEU A 154 -12.25 16.73 6.63
CA LEU A 154 -11.31 15.88 7.36
C LEU A 154 -11.04 14.58 6.59
N ARG A 155 -9.77 14.35 6.30
CA ARG A 155 -9.25 13.15 5.63
C ARG A 155 -8.15 12.53 6.48
N GLY A 156 -8.07 11.21 6.48
CA GLY A 156 -7.11 10.55 7.34
C GLY A 156 -7.46 9.10 7.61
N SER A 157 -6.67 8.49 8.49
CA SER A 157 -6.95 7.13 8.94
C SER A 157 -6.51 6.90 10.37
N VAL A 158 -7.09 5.88 10.99
CA VAL A 158 -6.59 5.32 12.24
C VAL A 158 -6.26 3.85 12.03
N ASN A 159 -4.99 3.51 12.22
CA ASN A 159 -4.52 2.14 12.28
C ASN A 159 -4.39 1.74 13.75
N TRP A 160 -5.07 0.69 14.15
CA TRP A 160 -5.15 0.26 15.55
C TRP A 160 -4.87 -1.24 15.65
N LEU A 161 -3.99 -1.59 16.60
CA LEU A 161 -3.44 -2.94 16.75
C LEU A 161 -4.12 -3.66 17.92
N HIS A 162 -5.37 -4.11 17.73
CA HIS A 162 -6.09 -4.84 18.78
C HIS A 162 -6.18 -6.33 18.48
N ASP A 163 -6.36 -7.13 19.53
CA ASP A 163 -6.75 -8.53 19.37
C ASP A 163 -8.15 -8.64 18.74
N GLU A 164 -8.50 -9.85 18.29
CA GLU A 164 -9.76 -10.09 17.59
C GLU A 164 -11.00 -9.78 18.44
N ALA A 165 -10.94 -9.92 19.77
CA ALA A 165 -12.08 -9.67 20.64
C ALA A 165 -12.33 -8.16 20.79
N ALA A 166 -11.27 -7.38 21.02
CA ALA A 166 -11.34 -5.93 21.07
C ALA A 166 -11.72 -5.34 19.70
N VAL A 167 -11.27 -5.96 18.59
CA VAL A 167 -11.73 -5.62 17.24
C VAL A 167 -13.25 -5.73 17.11
N LYS A 168 -13.84 -6.87 17.48
CA LYS A 168 -15.29 -7.09 17.36
C LYS A 168 -16.12 -6.13 18.22
N ALA A 169 -15.61 -5.78 19.41
CA ALA A 169 -16.28 -4.90 20.35
C ALA A 169 -16.36 -3.45 19.85
N ASN A 170 -15.26 -2.91 19.32
CA ASN A 170 -15.16 -1.48 18.99
C ASN A 170 -15.56 -1.15 17.55
N ALA A 171 -15.51 -2.10 16.62
CA ALA A 171 -15.61 -1.80 15.20
C ALA A 171 -16.97 -1.21 14.74
N LEU A 172 -18.08 -1.63 15.35
CA LEU A 172 -19.40 -1.11 14.96
C LEU A 172 -19.52 0.38 15.31
N GLU A 173 -19.30 0.72 16.59
CA GLU A 173 -19.40 2.10 17.07
C GLU A 173 -18.40 3.00 16.35
N LEU A 174 -17.19 2.51 16.06
CA LEU A 174 -16.17 3.24 15.32
C LEU A 174 -16.61 3.57 13.88
N VAL A 175 -17.21 2.61 13.17
CA VAL A 175 -17.69 2.82 11.80
C VAL A 175 -18.94 3.70 11.79
N GLU A 176 -19.87 3.50 12.71
CA GLU A 176 -21.04 4.38 12.86
C GLU A 176 -20.63 5.83 13.13
N PHE A 177 -19.63 6.02 14.00
CA PHE A 177 -19.03 7.33 14.23
C PHE A 177 -18.42 7.91 12.95
N ALA A 178 -17.62 7.12 12.22
CA ALA A 178 -16.99 7.57 10.97
C ALA A 178 -18.03 7.97 9.92
N ILE A 179 -19.10 7.17 9.72
CA ILE A 179 -20.19 7.49 8.79
C ILE A 179 -20.80 8.86 9.10
N GLN A 180 -21.01 9.18 10.39
CA GLN A 180 -21.69 10.40 10.81
C GLN A 180 -20.76 11.62 10.88
N LYS A 181 -19.51 11.43 11.32
CA LYS A 181 -18.60 12.51 11.73
C LYS A 181 -17.33 12.61 10.90
N LEU A 182 -16.92 11.56 10.20
CA LEU A 182 -15.70 11.50 9.40
C LEU A 182 -15.90 10.66 8.13
N PRO A 183 -16.77 11.07 7.19
CA PRO A 183 -17.15 10.26 6.02
C PRO A 183 -15.99 9.96 5.05
N ASN A 184 -14.86 10.68 5.17
CA ASN A 184 -13.65 10.51 4.36
C ASN A 184 -12.46 9.98 5.20
N PHE A 185 -12.71 9.36 6.35
CA PHE A 185 -11.69 8.67 7.14
C PHE A 185 -11.73 7.16 6.94
N GLU A 186 -10.55 6.54 6.90
CA GLU A 186 -10.44 5.08 6.97
C GLU A 186 -10.18 4.62 8.40
N VAL A 187 -11.08 3.80 8.95
CA VAL A 187 -11.04 3.35 10.35
C VAL A 187 -10.98 1.83 10.49
N LEU A 188 -11.03 1.10 9.37
CA LEU A 188 -10.97 -0.36 9.32
C LEU A 188 -9.65 -0.80 8.65
N PRO A 189 -8.53 -0.83 9.40
CA PRO A 189 -7.26 -1.28 8.86
C PRO A 189 -7.29 -2.78 8.55
N VAL A 190 -6.68 -3.16 7.43
CA VAL A 190 -6.19 -4.51 7.17
C VAL A 190 -4.66 -4.47 7.19
N ASN A 191 -4.08 -4.93 8.30
CA ASN A 191 -2.63 -4.89 8.54
C ASN A 191 -1.91 -6.09 7.93
N ALA A 192 -1.76 -6.06 6.60
CA ALA A 192 -1.09 -7.11 5.83
C ALA A 192 0.37 -7.34 6.25
N GLY A 193 1.04 -6.30 6.79
CA GLY A 193 2.40 -6.42 7.32
C GLY A 193 2.58 -7.49 8.41
N HIS A 194 1.53 -7.87 9.14
CA HIS A 194 1.58 -8.98 10.11
C HIS A 194 1.76 -10.35 9.44
N TYR A 195 1.40 -10.46 8.17
CA TYR A 195 1.50 -11.68 7.38
C TYR A 195 2.72 -11.68 6.46
N TYR A 196 3.58 -10.66 6.57
CA TYR A 196 4.78 -10.56 5.75
C TYR A 196 5.68 -11.77 5.96
N GLY A 197 5.82 -12.58 4.92
CA GLY A 197 6.65 -13.78 4.93
C GLY A 197 7.80 -13.72 3.93
N GLY A 198 8.15 -12.52 3.45
CA GLY A 198 9.09 -12.33 2.35
C GLY A 198 8.64 -13.00 1.05
N GLU A 199 9.60 -13.25 0.17
CA GLU A 199 9.34 -13.79 -1.17
C GLU A 199 8.57 -15.12 -1.14
N ALA A 200 8.98 -16.06 -0.29
CA ALA A 200 8.34 -17.37 -0.21
C ALA A 200 6.92 -17.31 0.41
N GLY A 201 6.62 -16.28 1.21
CA GLY A 201 5.36 -16.12 1.94
C GLY A 201 4.30 -15.30 1.23
N VAL A 202 4.63 -14.66 0.10
CA VAL A 202 3.76 -13.68 -0.59
C VAL A 202 2.34 -14.18 -0.91
N VAL A 203 2.19 -15.47 -1.23
CA VAL A 203 0.88 -16.07 -1.51
C VAL A 203 0.02 -16.11 -0.24
N ASN A 204 0.61 -16.51 0.89
CA ASN A 204 -0.09 -16.55 2.17
C ASN A 204 -0.37 -15.14 2.69
N GLU A 205 0.55 -14.19 2.48
CA GLU A 205 0.37 -12.78 2.80
C GLU A 205 -0.87 -12.21 2.08
N LEU A 206 -0.97 -12.41 0.76
CA LEU A 206 -2.12 -11.95 -0.03
C LEU A 206 -3.43 -12.62 0.40
N ALA A 207 -3.42 -13.95 0.62
CA ALA A 207 -4.61 -14.70 1.05
C ALA A 207 -5.12 -14.24 2.42
N ALA A 208 -4.22 -14.11 3.40
CA ALA A 208 -4.57 -13.62 4.73
C ALA A 208 -5.03 -12.16 4.71
N THR A 209 -4.45 -11.34 3.84
CA THR A 209 -4.85 -9.93 3.66
C THR A 209 -6.30 -9.82 3.19
N ILE A 210 -6.69 -10.53 2.12
CA ILE A 210 -8.07 -10.46 1.64
C ILE A 210 -9.06 -11.15 2.58
N ALA A 211 -8.63 -12.19 3.32
CA ALA A 211 -9.43 -12.77 4.40
C ALA A 211 -9.71 -11.76 5.52
N GLY A 212 -8.69 -10.97 5.91
CA GLY A 212 -8.86 -9.89 6.89
C GLY A 212 -9.86 -8.83 6.42
N GLY A 213 -9.83 -8.46 5.15
CA GLY A 213 -10.80 -7.53 4.56
C GLY A 213 -12.22 -8.11 4.48
N GLU A 214 -12.35 -9.36 4.05
CA GLU A 214 -13.64 -10.06 3.98
C GLU A 214 -14.28 -10.18 5.37
N LYS A 215 -13.47 -10.46 6.40
CA LYS A 215 -13.92 -10.50 7.80
C LYS A 215 -14.56 -9.18 8.24
N TRP A 216 -14.05 -8.03 7.77
CA TRP A 216 -14.71 -6.75 8.03
C TRP A 216 -16.08 -6.66 7.37
N LEU A 217 -16.18 -7.08 6.10
CA LEU A 217 -17.44 -7.10 5.36
C LEU A 217 -18.48 -7.98 6.08
N ALA A 218 -18.11 -9.20 6.45
CA ALA A 218 -18.98 -10.15 7.13
C ALA A 218 -19.48 -9.62 8.48
N GLN A 219 -18.57 -9.22 9.37
CA GLN A 219 -18.94 -8.80 10.73
C GLN A 219 -19.83 -7.56 10.76
N LEU A 220 -19.60 -6.61 9.85
CA LEU A 220 -20.37 -5.38 9.79
C LEU A 220 -21.69 -5.57 9.04
N SER A 221 -21.73 -6.47 8.06
CA SER A 221 -22.98 -6.85 7.41
C SER A 221 -23.94 -7.55 8.37
N ASP A 222 -23.46 -8.43 9.25
CA ASP A 222 -24.27 -9.05 10.32
C ASP A 222 -24.89 -8.02 11.27
N LYS A 223 -24.29 -6.82 11.34
CA LYS A 223 -24.73 -5.68 12.15
C LYS A 223 -25.51 -4.62 11.35
N GLY A 224 -25.83 -4.89 10.08
CA GLY A 224 -26.64 -4.02 9.23
C GLY A 224 -25.88 -2.93 8.46
N ILE A 225 -24.54 -2.91 8.52
CA ILE A 225 -23.72 -2.00 7.70
C ILE A 225 -23.41 -2.66 6.36
N GLY A 226 -23.83 -2.02 5.26
CA GLY A 226 -23.63 -2.56 3.92
C GLY A 226 -22.16 -2.60 3.47
N ALA A 227 -21.83 -3.57 2.61
CA ALA A 227 -20.47 -3.80 2.11
C ALA A 227 -19.82 -2.55 1.47
N ALA A 228 -20.59 -1.74 0.72
CA ALA A 228 -20.09 -0.50 0.12
C ALA A 228 -19.64 0.54 1.16
N THR A 229 -20.38 0.64 2.27
CA THR A 229 -20.03 1.54 3.39
C THR A 229 -18.81 1.02 4.13
N THR A 230 -18.76 -0.29 4.42
CA THR A 230 -17.59 -0.92 5.03
C THR A 230 -16.33 -0.72 4.18
N ASN A 231 -16.43 -0.98 2.86
CA ASN A 231 -15.33 -0.83 1.93
C ASN A 231 -14.80 0.61 1.86
N ARG A 232 -15.68 1.62 1.98
CA ARG A 232 -15.29 3.04 2.01
C ARG A 232 -14.41 3.40 3.20
N HIS A 233 -14.64 2.76 4.35
CA HIS A 233 -13.89 3.03 5.58
C HIS A 233 -12.73 2.05 5.81
N LEU A 234 -12.51 1.13 4.86
CA LEU A 234 -11.42 0.16 4.87
C LEU A 234 -10.16 0.75 4.24
N PHE A 235 -8.99 0.28 4.69
CA PHE A 235 -7.74 0.50 3.97
C PHE A 235 -6.78 -0.69 4.19
N PHE A 236 -5.88 -0.91 3.24
CA PHE A 236 -4.85 -1.94 3.34
C PHE A 236 -3.52 -1.31 3.72
N SER A 237 -2.90 -1.77 4.81
CA SER A 237 -1.54 -1.39 5.22
C SER A 237 -0.59 -2.54 4.91
N ILE A 238 0.17 -2.40 3.83
CA ILE A 238 1.05 -3.45 3.29
C ILE A 238 2.52 -3.18 3.62
N ALA A 239 3.26 -4.28 3.81
CA ALA A 239 4.71 -4.24 3.88
C ALA A 239 5.29 -4.44 2.48
N VAL A 240 6.40 -3.79 2.16
CA VAL A 240 7.09 -3.87 0.86
C VAL A 240 8.51 -4.37 1.10
N GLY A 241 8.82 -5.53 0.54
CA GLY A 241 10.14 -6.15 0.58
C GLY A 241 11.09 -5.65 -0.51
N LYS A 242 12.25 -6.30 -0.65
CA LYS A 242 13.30 -5.88 -1.60
C LYS A 242 13.11 -6.38 -3.04
N ASN A 243 12.24 -7.36 -3.26
CA ASN A 243 12.07 -7.96 -4.58
C ASN A 243 11.20 -7.06 -5.48
N TYR A 244 11.88 -6.28 -6.34
CA TYR A 244 11.26 -5.22 -7.13
C TYR A 244 10.03 -5.66 -7.92
N PHE A 245 10.14 -6.72 -8.73
CA PHE A 245 9.03 -7.18 -9.58
C PHE A 245 7.95 -7.90 -8.79
N LEU A 246 8.33 -8.66 -7.75
CA LEU A 246 7.36 -9.30 -6.87
C LEU A 246 6.46 -8.28 -6.20
N GLU A 247 7.04 -7.22 -5.66
CA GLU A 247 6.30 -6.19 -4.93
C GLU A 247 5.34 -5.42 -5.85
N ILE A 248 5.76 -5.09 -7.08
CA ILE A 248 4.85 -4.54 -8.10
C ILE A 248 3.67 -5.50 -8.33
N ALA A 249 3.97 -6.76 -8.60
CA ALA A 249 2.95 -7.75 -8.93
C ALA A 249 2.04 -8.07 -7.74
N LYS A 250 2.55 -8.02 -6.51
CA LYS A 250 1.80 -8.25 -5.26
C LYS A 250 0.72 -7.20 -5.05
N ILE A 251 1.06 -5.92 -5.20
CA ILE A 251 0.10 -4.81 -5.02
C ILE A 251 -0.97 -4.86 -6.11
N ARG A 252 -0.57 -5.18 -7.36
CA ARG A 252 -1.51 -5.40 -8.46
C ARG A 252 -2.43 -6.60 -8.19
N ALA A 253 -1.89 -7.71 -7.70
CA ALA A 253 -2.65 -8.91 -7.37
C ALA A 253 -3.67 -8.65 -6.25
N LEU A 254 -3.31 -7.85 -5.23
CA LEU A 254 -4.24 -7.44 -4.17
C LEU A 254 -5.49 -6.74 -4.74
N LYS A 255 -5.34 -5.88 -5.75
CA LYS A 255 -6.46 -5.18 -6.40
C LYS A 255 -7.41 -6.15 -7.11
N LEU A 256 -6.85 -7.10 -7.86
CA LEU A 256 -7.63 -8.15 -8.54
C LEU A 256 -8.38 -9.01 -7.53
N LEU A 257 -7.69 -9.48 -6.50
CA LEU A 257 -8.28 -10.31 -5.45
C LEU A 257 -9.41 -9.57 -4.73
N TRP A 258 -9.19 -8.30 -4.38
CA TRP A 258 -10.22 -7.50 -3.72
C TRP A 258 -11.44 -7.25 -4.61
N ALA A 259 -11.24 -7.02 -5.91
CA ALA A 259 -12.34 -6.95 -6.87
C ALA A 259 -13.17 -8.25 -6.89
N HIS A 260 -12.51 -9.41 -6.80
CA HIS A 260 -13.21 -10.69 -6.68
C HIS A 260 -13.98 -10.84 -5.36
N VAL A 261 -13.42 -10.38 -4.23
CA VAL A 261 -14.13 -10.36 -2.95
C VAL A 261 -15.38 -9.48 -3.05
N LEU A 262 -15.26 -8.22 -3.48
CA LEU A 262 -16.40 -7.29 -3.58
C LEU A 262 -17.48 -7.79 -4.54
N LYS A 263 -17.09 -8.46 -5.63
CA LYS A 263 -18.04 -9.12 -6.54
C LYS A 263 -18.89 -10.17 -5.82
N GLY A 264 -18.29 -10.97 -4.92
CA GLY A 264 -19.02 -11.94 -4.09
C GLY A 264 -20.05 -11.28 -3.16
N TRP A 265 -19.79 -10.04 -2.75
CA TRP A 265 -20.67 -9.21 -1.93
C TRP A 265 -21.69 -8.38 -2.75
N ASN A 266 -21.75 -8.56 -4.08
CA ASN A 266 -22.53 -7.71 -5.00
C ASN A 266 -22.26 -6.20 -4.79
N CYS A 267 -21.02 -5.86 -4.45
CA CYS A 267 -20.56 -4.49 -4.24
C CYS A 267 -19.83 -4.00 -5.49
N GLU A 268 -20.06 -2.75 -5.88
CA GLU A 268 -19.26 -2.09 -6.90
C GLU A 268 -17.79 -2.04 -6.44
N PHE A 269 -16.87 -2.28 -7.39
CA PHE A 269 -15.45 -2.23 -7.09
C PHE A 269 -14.99 -0.78 -6.93
N VAL A 270 -14.63 -0.44 -5.71
CA VAL A 270 -13.85 0.75 -5.37
C VAL A 270 -12.66 0.27 -4.57
N MET A 271 -11.45 0.44 -5.09
CA MET A 271 -10.25 0.00 -4.39
C MET A 271 -10.05 0.84 -3.12
N PRO A 272 -10.02 0.24 -1.92
CA PRO A 272 -9.63 0.93 -0.70
C PRO A 272 -8.20 1.48 -0.81
N PRO A 273 -7.87 2.58 -0.11
CA PRO A 273 -6.50 3.07 -0.08
C PRO A 273 -5.50 1.97 0.29
N VAL A 274 -4.46 1.83 -0.52
CA VAL A 274 -3.31 0.95 -0.23
C VAL A 274 -2.18 1.82 0.29
N GLU A 275 -1.86 1.61 1.55
CA GLU A 275 -0.77 2.27 2.23
C GLU A 275 0.43 1.34 2.29
N ALA A 276 1.54 1.76 1.67
CA ALA A 276 2.77 0.98 1.58
C ALA A 276 3.84 1.48 2.55
N ARG A 277 4.45 0.54 3.26
CA ARG A 277 5.62 0.76 4.11
C ARG A 277 6.65 -0.31 3.87
N PHE A 278 7.92 -0.02 4.14
CA PHE A 278 8.94 -1.05 4.02
C PHE A 278 8.79 -2.08 5.14
N ALA A 279 8.98 -3.35 4.80
CA ALA A 279 9.08 -4.39 5.80
C ALA A 279 10.27 -4.09 6.72
N SER A 280 10.03 -3.91 8.03
CA SER A 280 11.12 -3.59 8.98
C SER A 280 12.18 -4.69 9.02
N ALA A 281 11.78 -5.95 8.83
CA ALA A 281 12.66 -7.12 8.73
C ALA A 281 13.65 -7.04 7.56
N GLU A 282 13.43 -6.15 6.59
CA GLU A 282 14.28 -5.99 5.42
C GLU A 282 15.32 -4.87 5.60
N GLN A 283 15.26 -4.07 6.67
CA GLN A 283 16.29 -3.07 6.91
C GLN A 283 17.61 -3.73 7.34
N SER A 284 18.69 -3.27 6.71
CA SER A 284 20.07 -3.64 7.05
C SER A 284 20.62 -2.74 8.14
N ASP A 285 21.66 -3.19 8.85
CA ASP A 285 22.43 -2.35 9.77
C ASP A 285 23.27 -1.29 9.04
N ASP A 286 23.50 -1.45 7.72
CA ASP A 286 24.21 -0.46 6.90
C ASP A 286 23.24 0.60 6.31
N PRO A 287 23.33 1.87 6.74
CA PRO A 287 22.48 2.93 6.23
C PRO A 287 22.63 3.19 4.73
N ALA A 288 23.82 3.01 4.16
CA ALA A 288 24.04 3.26 2.73
C ALA A 288 23.27 2.25 1.88
N THR A 289 23.31 0.97 2.28
CA THR A 289 22.49 -0.09 1.69
C THR A 289 20.99 0.21 1.82
N ASN A 290 20.53 0.69 2.98
CA ASN A 290 19.13 1.07 3.17
C ASN A 290 18.68 2.19 2.23
N MET A 291 19.55 3.16 1.91
CA MET A 291 19.23 4.23 0.95
C MET A 291 19.01 3.69 -0.47
N ILE A 292 19.82 2.72 -0.90
CA ILE A 292 19.69 2.08 -2.22
C ILE A 292 18.38 1.29 -2.28
N HIS A 293 18.14 0.43 -1.29
CA HIS A 293 16.91 -0.36 -1.22
C HIS A 293 15.66 0.50 -1.12
N ALA A 294 15.71 1.59 -0.35
CA ALA A 294 14.57 2.51 -0.23
C ALA A 294 14.07 3.01 -1.59
N THR A 295 14.98 3.24 -2.54
CA THR A 295 14.61 3.71 -3.88
C THR A 295 13.85 2.65 -4.66
N THR A 296 14.33 1.40 -4.68
CA THR A 296 13.67 0.30 -5.41
C THR A 296 12.38 -0.16 -4.74
N GLN A 297 12.34 -0.16 -3.41
CA GLN A 297 11.12 -0.46 -2.64
C GLN A 297 10.04 0.61 -2.85
N ALA A 298 10.40 1.90 -2.78
CA ALA A 298 9.47 2.99 -3.07
C ALA A 298 8.93 2.90 -4.51
N MET A 299 9.82 2.71 -5.48
CA MET A 299 9.44 2.63 -6.90
C MET A 299 8.52 1.44 -7.18
N SER A 300 8.81 0.24 -6.63
CA SER A 300 7.93 -0.92 -6.78
C SER A 300 6.56 -0.71 -6.15
N ALA A 301 6.49 -0.07 -4.97
CA ALA A 301 5.23 0.27 -4.32
C ALA A 301 4.36 1.21 -5.16
N ILE A 302 4.98 2.25 -5.73
CA ILE A 302 4.30 3.26 -6.57
C ILE A 302 3.85 2.65 -7.90
N ILE A 303 4.69 1.86 -8.57
CA ILE A 303 4.32 1.21 -9.84
C ILE A 303 3.20 0.19 -9.62
N GLY A 304 3.21 -0.54 -8.49
CA GLY A 304 2.09 -1.38 -8.09
C GLY A 304 0.80 -0.59 -7.79
N GLY A 305 0.92 0.73 -7.60
CA GLY A 305 -0.16 1.69 -7.38
C GLY A 305 -0.61 1.77 -5.93
N ALA A 306 0.33 1.85 -4.99
CA ALA A 306 0.04 2.30 -3.63
C ALA A 306 -0.43 3.76 -3.63
N GLY A 307 -1.49 4.06 -2.88
CA GLY A 307 -2.06 5.41 -2.77
C GLY A 307 -1.38 6.28 -1.72
N ARG A 308 -0.74 5.66 -0.72
CA ARG A 308 0.11 6.33 0.27
C ARG A 308 1.41 5.57 0.42
N LEU A 309 2.54 6.27 0.48
CA LEU A 309 3.85 5.66 0.68
C LEU A 309 4.53 6.29 1.89
N THR A 310 5.07 5.46 2.78
CA THR A 310 5.99 5.91 3.83
C THR A 310 7.33 5.20 3.65
N VAL A 311 8.36 5.98 3.32
CA VAL A 311 9.75 5.50 3.22
C VAL A 311 10.38 5.52 4.62
N SER A 312 10.93 4.40 5.05
CA SER A 312 11.64 4.33 6.34
C SER A 312 12.96 5.11 6.28
N PRO A 313 13.31 5.88 7.33
CA PRO A 313 14.64 6.48 7.45
C PRO A 313 15.74 5.41 7.36
N PRO A 314 16.87 5.68 6.67
CA PRO A 314 17.94 4.70 6.49
C PRO A 314 18.82 4.47 7.73
N ASP A 315 18.85 5.43 8.67
CA ASP A 315 19.62 5.39 9.92
C ASP A 315 18.72 5.87 11.06
N SER A 316 18.59 5.06 12.12
CA SER A 316 17.78 5.33 13.31
C SER A 316 18.54 6.12 14.40
N SER A 317 19.83 6.43 14.19
CA SER A 317 20.63 7.20 15.13
C SER A 317 20.03 8.60 15.39
N PRO A 318 19.81 8.99 16.66
CA PRO A 318 19.28 10.30 17.00
C PRO A 318 20.10 11.46 16.42
N ALA A 319 21.43 11.31 16.36
CA ALA A 319 22.34 12.35 15.86
C ALA A 319 22.15 12.66 14.36
N LYS A 320 21.57 11.73 13.59
CA LYS A 320 21.32 11.90 12.15
C LYS A 320 19.84 11.93 11.78
N ALA A 321 18.94 11.93 12.76
CA ALA A 321 17.50 11.79 12.54
C ALA A 321 16.96 12.78 11.49
N GLY A 322 17.35 14.06 11.57
CA GLY A 322 16.94 15.08 10.60
C GLY A 322 17.43 14.80 9.17
N PHE A 323 18.68 14.32 9.02
CA PHE A 323 19.23 13.94 7.72
C PHE A 323 18.52 12.70 7.16
N SER A 324 18.37 11.65 7.96
CA SER A 324 17.74 10.39 7.55
C SER A 324 16.29 10.60 7.12
N ARG A 325 15.52 11.38 7.87
CA ARG A 325 14.14 11.75 7.52
C ARG A 325 14.06 12.53 6.21
N ARG A 326 14.99 13.49 6.00
CA ARG A 326 15.07 14.23 4.74
C ARG A 326 15.37 13.30 3.57
N ILE A 327 16.28 12.34 3.72
CA ILE A 327 16.56 11.34 2.68
C ILE A 327 15.29 10.52 2.37
N ALA A 328 14.58 10.03 3.39
CA ALA A 328 13.35 9.27 3.21
C ALA A 328 12.27 10.06 2.43
N ARG A 329 12.05 11.33 2.77
CA ARG A 329 11.16 12.21 1.99
C ARG A 329 11.66 12.43 0.56
N ASN A 330 12.95 12.73 0.40
CA ASN A 330 13.52 13.08 -0.89
C ASN A 330 13.48 11.93 -1.90
N VAL A 331 13.55 10.67 -1.47
CA VAL A 331 13.31 9.52 -2.35
C VAL A 331 11.94 9.64 -3.02
N GLN A 332 10.89 9.94 -2.25
CA GLN A 332 9.54 10.09 -2.80
C GLN A 332 9.45 11.32 -3.72
N HIS A 333 10.04 12.44 -3.32
CA HIS A 333 10.09 13.67 -4.12
C HIS A 333 10.78 13.48 -5.46
N ILE A 334 11.93 12.82 -5.50
CA ILE A 334 12.66 12.53 -6.75
C ILE A 334 11.80 11.63 -7.65
N LEU A 335 11.14 10.61 -7.10
CA LEU A 335 10.28 9.72 -7.88
C LEU A 335 9.06 10.46 -8.46
N LYS A 336 8.45 11.38 -7.69
CA LYS A 336 7.26 12.14 -8.09
C LYS A 336 7.62 13.30 -9.04
N MET A 337 8.51 14.18 -8.62
CA MET A 337 8.76 15.47 -9.27
C MET A 337 9.82 15.43 -10.36
N GLU A 338 10.81 14.54 -10.27
CA GLU A 338 11.92 14.47 -11.24
C GLU A 338 11.82 13.25 -12.17
N SER A 339 11.37 12.11 -11.63
CA SER A 339 11.19 10.87 -12.41
C SER A 339 9.78 10.73 -12.99
N HIS A 340 8.84 11.61 -12.59
CA HIS A 340 7.49 11.69 -13.13
C HIS A 340 6.68 10.37 -13.06
N LEU A 341 6.93 9.55 -12.03
CA LEU A 341 6.22 8.29 -11.83
C LEU A 341 4.76 8.47 -11.39
N ASP A 342 4.32 9.72 -11.21
CA ASP A 342 2.93 10.10 -10.91
C ASP A 342 2.12 10.52 -12.15
N ARG A 343 2.69 10.40 -13.36
CA ARG A 343 2.03 10.85 -14.61
C ARG A 343 1.19 9.80 -15.30
N VAL A 344 1.51 8.52 -15.12
CA VAL A 344 0.83 7.39 -15.77
C VAL A 344 0.31 6.45 -14.72
N ALA A 345 -0.98 6.11 -14.80
CA ALA A 345 -1.59 5.14 -13.91
C ALA A 345 -1.22 3.72 -14.37
N ASP A 346 -0.80 2.87 -13.43
CA ASP A 346 -0.34 1.48 -13.66
C ASP A 346 0.60 1.35 -14.89
N PRO A 347 1.80 1.97 -14.86
CA PRO A 347 2.73 1.93 -15.99
C PRO A 347 3.27 0.52 -16.29
N ALA A 348 3.01 -0.45 -15.41
CA ALA A 348 3.33 -1.86 -15.61
C ALA A 348 2.30 -2.61 -16.46
N ALA A 349 1.12 -2.02 -16.72
CA ALA A 349 0.06 -2.67 -17.47
C ALA A 349 0.53 -3.03 -18.90
N GLY A 350 0.27 -4.28 -19.29
CA GLY A 350 0.69 -4.83 -20.58
C GLY A 350 2.10 -5.41 -20.62
N SER A 351 2.91 -5.29 -19.55
CA SER A 351 4.17 -6.02 -19.43
C SER A 351 3.89 -7.52 -19.31
N TYR A 352 4.30 -8.32 -20.31
CA TYR A 352 4.02 -9.76 -20.34
C TYR A 352 4.44 -10.48 -19.06
N PHE A 353 5.61 -10.12 -18.52
CA PHE A 353 6.13 -10.67 -17.28
C PHE A 353 5.31 -10.26 -16.06
N ILE A 354 5.06 -8.96 -15.87
CA ILE A 354 4.37 -8.47 -14.67
C ILE A 354 2.91 -8.93 -14.69
N GLU A 355 2.25 -8.98 -15.86
CA GLU A 355 0.90 -9.52 -15.98
C GLU A 355 0.84 -11.01 -15.63
N ASN A 356 1.78 -11.81 -16.14
CA ASN A 356 1.84 -13.24 -15.83
C ASN A 356 2.09 -13.46 -14.33
N LEU A 357 3.04 -12.73 -13.75
CA LEU A 357 3.38 -12.80 -12.34
C LEU A 357 2.19 -12.39 -11.46
N THR A 358 1.54 -11.26 -11.76
CA THR A 358 0.34 -10.78 -11.06
C THR A 358 -0.78 -11.83 -11.11
N ASN A 359 -1.07 -12.41 -12.28
CA ASN A 359 -2.12 -13.42 -12.44
C ASN A 359 -1.80 -14.72 -11.69
N LYS A 360 -0.55 -15.18 -11.73
CA LYS A 360 -0.12 -16.38 -10.97
C LYS A 360 -0.23 -16.16 -9.46
N LEU A 361 0.22 -15.00 -8.97
CA LEU A 361 0.09 -14.65 -7.55
C LEU A 361 -1.38 -14.57 -7.13
N ALA A 362 -2.23 -13.89 -7.91
CA ALA A 362 -3.65 -13.78 -7.63
C ALA A 362 -4.34 -15.16 -7.63
N ALA A 363 -4.10 -16.00 -8.64
CA ALA A 363 -4.70 -17.34 -8.69
C ALA A 363 -4.30 -18.21 -7.49
N ALA A 364 -3.01 -18.20 -7.13
CA ALA A 364 -2.51 -18.98 -5.99
C ALA A 364 -3.06 -18.45 -4.66
N ALA A 365 -3.08 -17.13 -4.47
CA ALA A 365 -3.61 -16.50 -3.26
C ALA A 365 -5.12 -16.70 -3.13
N TRP A 366 -5.87 -16.64 -4.23
CA TRP A 366 -7.31 -16.94 -4.22
C TRP A 366 -7.59 -18.38 -3.80
N ALA A 367 -6.84 -19.35 -4.35
CA ALA A 367 -6.95 -20.75 -3.97
C ALA A 367 -6.57 -21.00 -2.50
N ALA A 368 -5.60 -20.26 -1.96
CA ALA A 368 -5.25 -20.31 -0.55
C ALA A 368 -6.35 -19.69 0.33
N PHE A 369 -6.89 -18.53 -0.06
CA PHE A 369 -8.01 -17.86 0.63
C PHE A 369 -9.25 -18.76 0.72
N GLN A 370 -9.63 -19.43 -0.36
CA GLN A 370 -10.78 -20.36 -0.38
C GLN A 370 -10.62 -21.54 0.59
N LYS A 371 -9.40 -21.88 1.02
CA LYS A 371 -9.14 -22.92 2.03
C LYS A 371 -9.16 -22.39 3.46
N MET A 372 -9.09 -21.07 3.64
CA MET A 372 -9.18 -20.40 4.93
C MET A 372 -10.62 -20.10 5.34
N ALA A 373 -11.50 -19.93 4.34
CA ALA A 373 -12.91 -19.57 4.48
C ALA A 373 -13.80 -20.75 4.93
#